data_AF-F0V349-F1
#
_entry.id   AF-F0V349-F1
#
_cell.length_a   1.000
_cell.length_b   1.000
_cell.length_c   1.000
_cell.angle_alpha   90.00
_cell.angle_beta   90.00
_cell.angle_gamma   90.00
#
_symmetry.space_group_name_H-M   'P 1'
#
loop_
_entity.id
_entity.type
_entity.pdbx_description
1 polymer ?
#
loop_
_entity_poly.entity_id
_entity_poly.type
_entity_poly.pdbx_seq_one_letter_code
_entity_poly.pdbx_strand_id
1 'polypeptide(L)'
;MEGDLLQDLETKSTIESFYSEVQKNEKTKSIEKKSSNDLVEAQGKLTNYKENFKSALQEMSKWKKDSEVPKQTTREKRASEPFQEQLNVSQRKALLYFYKEFCGITDKQTKYSEELKEAGGYGRNIDSVKKDFCSEKIVSSLEKIGWEKEERISLGQWVKISEGQEDPFSFLLEDSYLKEIREKISSWGEKLNTFRESLERQRTRGWWGRIQERWAPGSIGVFSGEKKKFEDELSYKIAQKLMEKLPISQEYELTTL
;
A
#
# COMPACT_ATOMS: atom_id res chain seq x y z
N MET A 1 -0.45 62.43 -40.32
CA MET A 1 0.15 61.15 -40.75
C MET A 1 0.69 60.33 -39.57
N GLU A 2 1.16 60.93 -38.46
CA GLU A 2 1.60 60.16 -37.27
C GLU A 2 0.45 59.57 -36.43
N GLY A 3 -0.75 60.19 -36.44
CA GLY A 3 -1.92 59.69 -35.70
C GLY A 3 -2.51 58.38 -36.24
N ASP A 4 -2.55 58.19 -37.56
CA ASP A 4 -3.05 56.96 -38.20
C ASP A 4 -2.11 55.76 -37.97
N LEU A 5 -0.80 56.00 -37.93
CA LEU A 5 0.21 54.96 -37.68
C LEU A 5 0.14 54.41 -36.25
N LEU A 6 -0.10 55.29 -35.26
CA LEU A 6 -0.28 54.89 -33.86
C LEU A 6 -1.59 54.11 -33.65
N GLN A 7 -2.67 54.53 -34.30
CA GLN A 7 -3.96 53.84 -34.24
C GLN A 7 -3.88 52.45 -34.90
N ASP A 8 -3.20 52.31 -36.05
CA ASP A 8 -3.02 51.03 -36.73
C ASP A 8 -2.13 50.06 -35.93
N LEU A 9 -1.14 50.57 -35.19
CA LEU A 9 -0.29 49.80 -34.27
C LEU A 9 -1.05 49.31 -33.02
N GLU A 10 -1.87 50.16 -32.39
CA GLU A 10 -2.72 49.77 -31.26
C GLU A 10 -3.78 48.73 -31.66
N THR A 11 -4.37 48.90 -32.86
CA THR A 11 -5.39 47.97 -33.35
C THR A 11 -4.78 46.60 -33.66
N LYS A 12 -3.59 46.55 -34.29
CA LYS A 12 -2.83 45.29 -34.50
C LYS A 12 -2.47 44.62 -33.18
N SER A 13 -1.94 45.37 -32.22
CA SER A 13 -1.61 44.85 -30.88
C SER A 13 -2.82 44.27 -30.15
N THR A 14 -3.99 44.90 -30.30
CA THR A 14 -5.24 44.43 -29.67
C THR A 14 -5.76 43.15 -30.33
N ILE A 15 -5.70 43.07 -31.66
CA ILE A 15 -6.09 41.89 -32.43
C ILE A 15 -5.16 40.71 -32.10
N GLU A 16 -3.84 40.93 -32.09
CA GLU A 16 -2.85 39.91 -31.73
C GLU A 16 -3.06 39.40 -30.29
N SER A 17 -3.35 40.30 -29.35
CA SER A 17 -3.70 39.94 -27.98
C SER A 17 -4.96 39.07 -27.92
N PHE A 18 -6.02 39.44 -28.65
CA PHE A 18 -7.25 38.64 -28.70
C PHE A 18 -7.03 37.24 -29.28
N TYR A 19 -6.31 37.14 -30.41
CA TYR A 19 -5.97 35.83 -31.00
C TYR A 19 -5.12 34.98 -30.07
N SER A 20 -4.15 35.59 -29.37
CA SER A 20 -3.34 34.86 -28.38
C SER A 20 -4.19 34.30 -27.23
N GLU A 21 -5.19 35.06 -26.77
CA GLU A 21 -6.08 34.62 -25.69
C GLU A 21 -7.07 33.53 -26.16
N VAL A 22 -7.54 33.61 -27.41
CA VAL A 22 -8.35 32.54 -28.03
C VAL A 22 -7.55 31.25 -28.13
N GLN A 23 -6.31 31.30 -28.63
CA GLN A 23 -5.44 30.12 -28.71
C GLN A 23 -5.14 29.51 -27.33
N LYS A 24 -4.90 30.36 -26.33
CA LYS A 24 -4.72 29.93 -24.94
C LYS A 24 -5.97 29.25 -24.38
N ASN A 25 -7.16 29.79 -24.65
CA ASN A 25 -8.42 29.19 -24.24
C ASN A 25 -8.66 27.82 -24.91
N GLU A 26 -8.38 27.69 -26.20
CA GLU A 26 -8.48 26.41 -26.92
C GLU A 26 -7.54 25.35 -26.34
N LYS A 27 -6.27 25.72 -26.08
CA LYS A 27 -5.29 24.82 -25.43
C LYS A 27 -5.76 24.41 -24.04
N THR A 28 -6.25 25.34 -23.23
CA THR A 28 -6.77 25.06 -21.88
C THR A 28 -7.95 24.08 -21.93
N LYS A 29 -8.93 24.28 -22.81
CA LYS A 29 -10.06 23.36 -22.99
C LYS A 29 -9.63 21.97 -23.46
N SER A 30 -8.61 21.90 -24.32
CA SER A 30 -8.05 20.62 -24.77
C SER A 30 -7.44 19.83 -23.60
N ILE A 31 -6.68 20.51 -22.73
CA ILE A 31 -6.08 19.89 -21.53
C ILE A 31 -7.17 19.42 -20.57
N GLU A 32 -8.19 20.24 -20.31
CA GLU A 32 -9.33 19.88 -19.46
C GLU A 32 -10.05 18.62 -19.98
N LYS A 33 -10.29 18.55 -21.30
CA LYS A 33 -10.90 17.38 -21.93
C LYS A 33 -10.05 16.12 -21.78
N LYS A 34 -8.73 16.22 -22.00
CA LYS A 34 -7.80 15.09 -21.82
C LYS A 34 -7.78 14.61 -20.36
N SER A 35 -7.68 15.54 -19.42
CA SER A 35 -7.71 15.23 -17.98
C SER A 35 -9.02 14.55 -17.57
N SER A 36 -10.16 15.01 -18.08
CA SER A 36 -11.46 14.40 -17.80
C SER A 36 -11.56 12.97 -18.35
N ASN A 37 -11.12 12.75 -19.60
CA ASN A 37 -11.11 11.42 -20.22
C ASN A 37 -10.23 10.43 -19.44
N ASP A 38 -9.05 10.86 -18.99
CA ASP A 38 -8.16 10.02 -18.19
C ASP A 38 -8.77 9.59 -16.85
N LEU A 39 -9.52 10.48 -16.19
CA LEU A 39 -10.23 10.14 -14.95
C LEU A 39 -11.33 9.11 -15.20
N VAL A 40 -12.09 9.28 -16.29
CA VAL A 40 -13.13 8.31 -16.70
C VAL A 40 -12.50 6.95 -17.02
N GLU A 41 -11.38 6.92 -17.72
CA GLU A 41 -10.65 5.69 -18.04
C GLU A 41 -10.17 4.98 -16.76
N ALA A 42 -9.54 5.72 -15.85
CA ALA A 42 -9.06 5.16 -14.58
C ALA A 42 -10.22 4.64 -13.71
N GLN A 43 -11.33 5.36 -13.65
CA GLN A 43 -12.55 4.89 -12.97
C GLN A 43 -13.07 3.59 -13.60
N GLY A 44 -13.05 3.49 -14.93
CA GLY A 44 -13.41 2.27 -15.65
C GLY A 44 -12.53 1.08 -15.25
N LYS A 45 -11.20 1.27 -15.19
CA LYS A 45 -10.25 0.23 -14.78
C LYS A 45 -10.47 -0.23 -13.34
N LEU A 46 -10.82 0.68 -12.44
CA LEU A 46 -11.01 0.40 -11.01
C LEU A 46 -12.40 -0.17 -10.65
N THR A 47 -13.36 -0.13 -11.58
CA THR A 47 -14.75 -0.55 -11.32
C THR A 47 -14.83 -1.99 -10.80
N ASN A 48 -14.06 -2.91 -11.38
CA ASN A 48 -14.04 -4.32 -10.97
C ASN A 48 -13.33 -4.58 -9.63
N TYR A 49 -12.57 -3.60 -9.13
CA TYR A 49 -11.82 -3.70 -7.89
C TYR A 49 -12.49 -2.99 -6.72
N LYS A 50 -13.53 -2.19 -6.96
CA LYS A 50 -14.16 -1.30 -5.97
C LYS A 50 -14.65 -2.01 -4.71
N GLU A 51 -15.39 -3.11 -4.85
CA GLU A 51 -15.95 -3.83 -3.70
C GLU A 51 -14.86 -4.52 -2.87
N ASN A 52 -13.86 -5.11 -3.55
CA ASN A 52 -12.71 -5.73 -2.88
C ASN A 52 -11.83 -4.68 -2.18
N PHE A 53 -11.68 -3.49 -2.77
CA PHE A 53 -10.99 -2.36 -2.15
C PHE A 53 -11.73 -1.90 -0.89
N LYS A 54 -13.05 -1.68 -0.98
CA LYS A 54 -13.89 -1.31 0.17
C LYS A 54 -13.82 -2.36 1.28
N SER A 55 -13.89 -3.64 0.92
CA SER A 55 -13.73 -4.75 1.88
C SER A 55 -12.35 -4.72 2.56
N ALA A 56 -11.28 -4.44 1.82
CA ALA A 56 -9.94 -4.30 2.40
C ALA A 56 -9.89 -3.15 3.42
N LEU A 57 -10.53 -2.00 3.13
CA LEU A 57 -10.60 -0.88 4.06
C LEU A 57 -11.35 -1.23 5.35
N GLN A 58 -12.45 -1.98 5.24
CA GLN A 58 -13.22 -2.42 6.40
C GLN A 58 -12.42 -3.36 7.30
N GLU A 59 -11.74 -4.35 6.72
CA GLU A 59 -10.87 -5.27 7.48
C GLU A 59 -9.70 -4.51 8.13
N MET A 60 -9.08 -3.57 7.42
CA MET A 60 -8.03 -2.72 7.99
C MET A 60 -8.53 -1.86 9.15
N SER A 61 -9.71 -1.25 9.03
CA SER A 61 -10.30 -0.43 10.10
C SER A 61 -10.58 -1.28 11.34
N LYS A 62 -11.08 -2.50 11.15
CA LYS A 62 -11.31 -3.46 12.22
C LYS A 62 -9.99 -3.88 12.89
N TRP A 63 -8.99 -4.25 12.09
CA TRP A 63 -7.64 -4.59 12.60
C TRP A 63 -7.01 -3.45 13.40
N LYS A 64 -7.13 -2.20 12.93
CA LYS A 64 -6.60 -1.02 13.63
C LYS A 64 -7.26 -0.83 14.99
N LYS A 65 -8.60 -0.92 15.05
CA LYS A 65 -9.36 -0.84 16.31
C LYS A 65 -8.96 -1.95 17.27
N ASP A 66 -8.84 -3.19 16.79
CA ASP A 66 -8.46 -4.35 17.61
C ASP A 66 -7.01 -4.25 18.13
N SER A 67 -6.13 -3.58 17.38
CA SER A 67 -4.73 -3.36 17.76
C SER A 67 -4.53 -2.25 18.80
N GLU A 68 -5.46 -1.29 18.88
CA GLU A 68 -5.41 -0.15 19.80
C GLU A 68 -6.03 -0.44 21.18
N VAL A 69 -6.84 -1.50 21.32
CA VAL A 69 -7.46 -1.89 22.59
C VAL A 69 -6.38 -2.49 23.52
N PRO A 70 -6.12 -1.91 24.71
CA PRO A 70 -5.18 -2.47 25.66
C PRO A 70 -5.62 -3.88 26.07
N LYS A 71 -4.75 -4.87 25.82
CA LYS A 71 -5.01 -6.26 26.19
C LYS A 71 -5.16 -6.34 27.71
N GLN A 72 -6.39 -6.50 28.20
CA GLN A 72 -6.65 -6.68 29.63
C GLN A 72 -5.92 -7.95 30.12
N THR A 73 -4.93 -7.75 30.98
CA THR A 73 -4.23 -8.81 31.71
C THR A 73 -5.10 -9.28 32.86
N THR A 74 -6.18 -9.98 32.57
CA THR A 74 -6.91 -10.74 33.59
C THR A 74 -6.84 -12.22 33.24
N ARG A 75 -6.61 -13.00 34.28
CA ARG A 75 -6.32 -14.44 34.31
C ARG A 75 -7.55 -15.29 33.92
N GLU A 76 -8.35 -14.81 32.98
CA GLU A 76 -9.64 -15.36 32.60
C GLU A 76 -9.56 -16.00 31.21
N LYS A 77 -9.50 -17.33 31.26
CA LYS A 77 -9.72 -18.29 30.17
C LYS A 77 -8.72 -18.20 29.02
N ARG A 78 -8.38 -19.39 28.50
CA ARG A 78 -7.69 -19.60 27.21
C ARG A 78 -8.61 -19.15 26.06
N ALA A 79 -9.05 -17.90 26.06
CA ALA A 79 -9.60 -17.29 24.87
C ALA A 79 -8.39 -17.07 23.96
N SER A 80 -8.25 -17.93 22.95
CA SER A 80 -7.34 -17.65 21.84
C SER A 80 -7.64 -16.23 21.38
N GLU A 81 -6.63 -15.36 21.31
CA GLU A 81 -6.75 -14.06 20.67
C GLU A 81 -7.52 -14.22 19.35
N PRO A 82 -8.47 -13.34 19.01
CA PRO A 82 -9.19 -13.44 17.76
C PRO A 82 -8.16 -13.46 16.64
N PHE A 83 -8.06 -14.61 15.98
CA PHE A 83 -7.15 -14.81 14.86
C PHE A 83 -7.68 -13.97 13.70
N GLN A 84 -7.01 -12.86 13.40
CA GLN A 84 -7.27 -12.10 12.19
C GLN A 84 -6.47 -12.70 11.04
N GLU A 85 -7.18 -13.25 10.07
CA GLU A 85 -6.56 -13.69 8.82
C GLU A 85 -6.02 -12.49 8.05
N GLN A 86 -4.94 -12.73 7.30
CA GLN A 86 -4.39 -11.75 6.35
C GLN A 86 -5.45 -11.27 5.37
N LEU A 87 -5.22 -10.09 4.78
CA LEU A 87 -5.96 -9.66 3.61
C LEU A 87 -5.90 -10.74 2.51
N ASN A 88 -7.08 -11.10 1.98
CA ASN A 88 -7.15 -12.11 0.93
C ASN A 88 -6.57 -11.58 -0.40
N VAL A 89 -6.35 -12.49 -1.36
CA VAL A 89 -5.74 -12.15 -2.65
C VAL A 89 -6.52 -11.07 -3.41
N SER A 90 -7.86 -11.08 -3.35
CA SER A 90 -8.72 -10.14 -4.07
C SER A 90 -8.62 -8.73 -3.47
N GLN A 91 -8.59 -8.64 -2.14
CA GLN A 91 -8.35 -7.41 -1.39
C GLN A 91 -6.95 -6.86 -1.68
N ARG A 92 -5.91 -7.70 -1.63
CA ARG A 92 -4.53 -7.32 -1.95
C ARG A 92 -4.41 -6.79 -3.37
N LYS A 93 -4.95 -7.52 -4.36
CA LYS A 93 -5.01 -7.07 -5.76
C LYS A 93 -5.70 -5.72 -5.86
N ALA A 94 -6.88 -5.56 -5.28
CA ALA A 94 -7.61 -4.29 -5.34
C ALA A 94 -6.77 -3.12 -4.80
N LEU A 95 -6.12 -3.27 -3.65
CA LEU A 95 -5.22 -2.23 -3.11
C LEU A 95 -4.09 -1.86 -4.08
N LEU A 96 -3.46 -2.86 -4.72
CA LEU A 96 -2.39 -2.63 -5.68
C LEU A 96 -2.87 -1.93 -6.95
N TYR A 97 -4.01 -2.35 -7.52
CA TYR A 97 -4.58 -1.71 -8.71
C TYR A 97 -5.00 -0.26 -8.42
N PHE A 98 -5.63 0.00 -7.28
CA PHE A 98 -5.95 1.36 -6.84
C PHE A 98 -4.68 2.21 -6.66
N TYR A 99 -3.62 1.66 -6.07
CA TYR A 99 -2.33 2.36 -5.95
C TYR A 99 -1.70 2.67 -7.33
N LYS A 100 -1.66 1.68 -8.24
CA LYS A 100 -1.13 1.84 -9.61
C LYS A 100 -1.88 2.93 -10.39
N GLU A 101 -3.20 2.89 -10.39
CA GLU A 101 -4.01 3.89 -11.11
C GLU A 101 -3.91 5.27 -10.47
N PHE A 102 -3.90 5.36 -9.13
CA PHE A 102 -3.68 6.63 -8.44
C PHE A 102 -2.33 7.26 -8.84
N CYS A 103 -1.28 6.45 -8.96
CA CYS A 103 0.00 6.92 -9.43
C CYS A 103 -0.01 7.41 -10.87
N GLY A 104 -0.63 6.64 -11.77
CA GLY A 104 -0.80 7.08 -13.16
C GLY A 104 -1.56 8.40 -13.29
N ILE A 105 -2.61 8.61 -12.50
CA ILE A 105 -3.36 9.88 -12.47
C ILE A 105 -2.48 11.02 -11.95
N THR A 106 -1.73 10.80 -10.88
CA THR A 106 -0.87 11.83 -10.27
C THR A 106 0.23 12.30 -11.24
N ASP A 107 0.84 11.37 -11.98
CA ASP A 107 1.83 11.68 -13.02
C ASP A 107 1.21 12.49 -14.16
N LYS A 108 0.02 12.09 -14.63
CA LYS A 108 -0.74 12.81 -15.65
C LYS A 108 -1.14 14.21 -15.19
N GLN A 109 -1.59 14.36 -13.94
CA GLN A 109 -1.94 15.64 -13.34
C GLN A 109 -0.75 16.61 -13.30
N THR A 110 0.46 16.09 -13.01
CA THR A 110 1.69 16.88 -13.03
C THR A 110 1.97 17.39 -14.45
N LYS A 111 1.88 16.52 -15.47
CA LYS A 111 2.03 16.89 -16.88
C LYS A 111 1.01 17.94 -17.32
N TYR A 112 -0.27 17.76 -16.98
CA TYR A 112 -1.31 18.74 -17.31
C TYR A 112 -1.08 20.10 -16.66
N SER A 113 -0.51 20.13 -15.45
CA SER A 113 -0.18 21.38 -14.78
C SER A 113 0.99 22.10 -15.45
N GLU A 114 1.98 21.36 -15.96
CA GLU A 114 3.07 21.89 -16.79
C GLU A 114 2.55 22.42 -18.13
N GLU A 115 1.73 21.64 -18.85
CA GLU A 115 1.09 22.06 -20.12
C GLU A 115 0.24 23.33 -19.95
N LEU A 116 -0.48 23.47 -18.83
CA LEU A 116 -1.27 24.67 -18.53
C LEU A 116 -0.41 25.91 -18.28
N LYS A 117 0.75 25.76 -17.64
CA LYS A 117 1.73 26.84 -17.45
C LYS A 117 2.32 27.27 -18.79
N GLU A 118 2.71 26.32 -19.64
CA GLU A 118 3.25 26.59 -20.98
C GLU A 118 2.23 27.26 -21.90
N ALA A 119 0.94 26.93 -21.76
CA ALA A 119 -0.14 27.57 -22.50
C ALA A 119 -0.45 29.01 -22.02
N GLY A 120 0.25 29.52 -21.00
CA GLY A 120 0.00 30.85 -20.42
C GLY A 120 -1.24 30.92 -19.52
N GLY A 121 -1.82 29.77 -19.16
CA GLY A 121 -2.91 29.64 -18.19
C GLY A 121 -2.43 29.74 -16.75
N TYR A 122 -3.36 29.92 -15.81
CA TYR A 122 -3.06 29.81 -14.38
C TYR A 122 -2.87 28.34 -14.00
N GLY A 123 -1.70 27.78 -14.28
CA GLY A 123 -1.30 26.52 -13.68
C GLY A 123 -1.15 26.73 -12.16
N ARG A 124 -1.92 25.98 -11.35
CA ARG A 124 -1.59 25.92 -9.92
C ARG A 124 -0.16 25.41 -9.81
N ASN A 125 0.66 26.07 -8.99
CA ASN A 125 1.82 25.38 -8.44
C ASN A 125 1.27 24.23 -7.61
N ILE A 126 1.22 23.04 -8.21
CA ILE A 126 1.25 21.80 -7.45
C ILE A 126 2.68 21.74 -6.94
N ASP A 127 3.01 22.61 -5.98
CA ASP A 127 4.24 22.55 -5.21
C ASP A 127 4.36 21.09 -4.79
N SER A 128 5.40 20.39 -5.28
CA SER A 128 6.14 19.24 -4.71
C SER A 128 5.43 18.17 -3.86
N VAL A 129 4.10 18.18 -3.68
CA VAL A 129 3.43 17.64 -2.50
C VAL A 129 3.35 16.13 -2.54
N LYS A 130 3.56 15.47 -3.69
CA LYS A 130 3.48 13.99 -3.79
C LYS A 130 4.37 13.33 -4.84
N LYS A 131 5.59 13.81 -5.14
CA LYS A 131 6.50 13.00 -6.00
C LYS A 131 7.06 11.77 -5.28
N ASP A 132 7.29 11.84 -3.97
CA ASP A 132 7.76 10.68 -3.15
C ASP A 132 6.69 9.60 -2.91
N PHE A 133 5.53 9.83 -3.50
CA PHE A 133 4.33 9.06 -3.29
C PHE A 133 4.27 7.78 -4.12
N CYS A 134 4.65 7.94 -5.39
CA CYS A 134 4.57 6.95 -6.44
C CYS A 134 5.95 6.44 -6.76
N SER A 135 6.23 5.23 -6.30
CA SER A 135 7.54 4.62 -6.48
C SER A 135 7.38 3.29 -7.19
N GLU A 136 8.06 3.15 -8.33
CA GLU A 136 8.21 1.87 -9.02
C GLU A 136 8.81 0.79 -8.09
N LYS A 137 9.61 1.21 -7.10
CA LYS A 137 10.14 0.31 -6.06
C LYS A 137 9.04 -0.30 -5.19
N ILE A 138 7.96 0.43 -4.91
CA ILE A 138 6.83 -0.10 -4.13
C ILE A 138 6.09 -1.15 -4.93
N VAL A 139 5.77 -0.85 -6.19
CA VAL A 139 5.09 -1.79 -7.10
C VAL A 139 5.90 -3.07 -7.26
N SER A 140 7.18 -2.95 -7.63
CA SER A 140 8.07 -4.10 -7.81
C SER A 140 8.29 -4.88 -6.52
N SER A 141 8.30 -4.21 -5.35
CA SER A 141 8.39 -4.89 -4.05
C SER A 141 7.12 -5.69 -3.73
N LEU A 142 5.94 -5.14 -3.99
CA LEU A 142 4.66 -5.86 -3.83
C LEU A 142 4.60 -7.09 -4.75
N GLU A 143 5.05 -6.96 -5.99
CA GLU A 143 5.15 -8.07 -6.93
C GLU A 143 6.15 -9.14 -6.45
N LYS A 144 7.33 -8.73 -5.97
CA LYS A 144 8.37 -9.63 -5.42
C LYS A 144 7.88 -10.44 -4.21
N ILE A 145 7.11 -9.85 -3.31
CA ILE A 145 6.56 -10.55 -2.13
C ILE A 145 5.30 -11.38 -2.45
N GLY A 146 4.87 -11.42 -3.71
CA GLY A 146 3.70 -12.20 -4.13
C GLY A 146 2.37 -11.59 -3.70
N TRP A 147 2.25 -10.26 -3.71
CA TRP A 147 1.04 -9.55 -3.29
C TRP A 147 -0.21 -9.96 -4.08
N GLU A 148 -0.06 -10.26 -5.37
CA GLU A 148 -1.15 -10.72 -6.23
C GLU A 148 -1.31 -12.26 -6.26
N LYS A 149 -0.50 -13.00 -5.51
CA LYS A 149 -0.53 -14.46 -5.54
C LYS A 149 -1.41 -15.01 -4.42
N GLU A 150 -1.95 -16.21 -4.64
CA GLU A 150 -2.77 -16.91 -3.64
C GLU A 150 -1.98 -17.25 -2.37
N GLU A 151 -0.65 -17.31 -2.46
CA GLU A 151 0.17 -17.55 -1.28
C GLU A 151 0.04 -16.44 -0.24
N ARG A 152 0.17 -16.83 1.03
CA ARG A 152 0.20 -15.93 2.17
C ARG A 152 1.44 -15.04 2.10
N ILE A 153 1.29 -13.80 2.54
CA ILE A 153 2.43 -12.91 2.74
C ILE A 153 3.21 -13.39 3.95
N SER A 154 4.50 -13.65 3.75
CA SER A 154 5.43 -14.03 4.82
C SER A 154 6.81 -13.48 4.52
N LEU A 155 7.64 -13.31 5.55
CA LEU A 155 9.02 -12.89 5.36
C LEU A 155 9.87 -13.98 4.70
N GLY A 156 9.50 -15.27 4.77
CA GLY A 156 10.20 -16.35 4.08
C GLY A 156 11.73 -16.26 4.16
N GLN A 157 12.38 -16.11 3.00
CA GLN A 157 13.83 -15.93 2.89
C GLN A 157 14.35 -14.58 3.43
N TRP A 158 13.50 -13.55 3.43
CA TRP A 158 13.80 -12.19 3.90
C TRP A 158 13.79 -12.04 5.43
N VAL A 159 13.61 -13.15 6.17
CA VAL A 159 13.90 -13.19 7.61
C VAL A 159 15.39 -12.98 7.87
N LYS A 160 16.25 -13.55 7.02
CA LYS A 160 17.71 -13.39 7.07
C LYS A 160 18.19 -12.84 5.73
N ILE A 161 18.50 -11.55 5.68
CA ILE A 161 18.94 -10.89 4.46
C ILE A 161 20.43 -11.19 4.24
N SER A 162 20.76 -11.72 3.06
CA SER A 162 22.16 -11.94 2.67
C SER A 162 22.81 -10.64 2.22
N GLU A 163 24.13 -10.54 2.33
CA GLU A 163 24.87 -9.36 1.86
C GLU A 163 24.64 -9.14 0.36
N GLY A 164 24.29 -7.91 -0.03
CA GLY A 164 23.96 -7.54 -1.41
C GLY A 164 22.55 -7.93 -1.88
N GLN A 165 21.74 -8.60 -1.05
CA GLN A 165 20.36 -8.92 -1.38
C GLN A 165 19.45 -7.72 -1.09
N GLU A 166 18.73 -7.23 -2.11
CA GLU A 166 17.72 -6.19 -1.94
C GLU A 166 16.49 -6.76 -1.21
N ASP A 167 16.13 -6.13 -0.09
CA ASP A 167 14.95 -6.49 0.70
C ASP A 167 13.70 -5.77 0.17
N PRO A 168 12.71 -6.49 -0.40
CA PRO A 168 11.49 -5.83 -0.87
C PRO A 168 10.67 -5.23 0.27
N PHE A 169 10.78 -5.75 1.49
CA PHE A 169 9.99 -5.23 2.61
C PHE A 169 10.48 -3.86 3.09
N SER A 170 11.76 -3.51 2.91
CA SER A 170 12.31 -2.21 3.31
C SER A 170 11.72 -1.03 2.53
N PHE A 171 11.10 -1.27 1.36
CA PHE A 171 10.37 -0.24 0.62
C PHE A 171 8.90 -0.13 1.04
N LEU A 172 8.39 -1.12 1.77
CA LEU A 172 6.97 -1.26 2.11
C LEU A 172 6.69 -0.97 3.59
N LEU A 173 7.68 -1.13 4.45
CA LEU A 173 7.56 -1.06 5.90
C LEU A 173 8.74 -0.30 6.51
N GLU A 174 8.55 0.19 7.73
CA GLU A 174 9.57 0.94 8.46
C GLU A 174 10.66 0.02 9.02
N ASP A 175 11.92 0.47 8.97
CA ASP A 175 13.07 -0.32 9.40
C ASP A 175 12.98 -0.80 10.85
N SER A 176 12.44 0.04 11.75
CA SER A 176 12.22 -0.30 13.16
C SER A 176 11.27 -1.49 13.31
N TYR A 177 10.14 -1.45 12.61
CA TYR A 177 9.16 -2.53 12.59
C TYR A 177 9.74 -3.80 11.95
N LEU A 178 10.48 -3.67 10.84
CA LEU A 178 11.11 -4.81 10.17
C LEU A 178 12.13 -5.52 11.05
N LYS A 179 12.94 -4.77 11.80
CA LYS A 179 13.89 -5.34 12.74
C LYS A 179 13.15 -6.14 13.83
N GLU A 180 12.13 -5.53 14.44
CA GLU A 180 11.34 -6.17 15.50
C GLU A 180 10.66 -7.46 15.03
N ILE A 181 10.01 -7.43 13.87
CA ILE A 181 9.25 -8.58 13.37
C ILE A 181 10.19 -9.73 12.94
N ARG A 182 11.36 -9.42 12.37
CA ARG A 182 12.40 -10.41 12.03
C ARG A 182 12.96 -11.10 13.27
N GLU A 183 13.25 -10.34 14.32
CA GLU A 183 13.71 -10.88 15.60
C GLU A 183 12.65 -11.81 16.21
N LYS A 184 11.38 -11.39 16.23
CA LYS A 184 10.25 -12.20 16.72
C LYS A 184 10.10 -13.50 15.93
N ILE A 185 10.06 -13.43 14.59
CA ILE A 185 9.91 -14.61 13.73
C ILE A 185 11.11 -15.55 13.87
N SER A 186 12.33 -15.02 13.97
CA SER A 186 13.55 -15.82 14.18
C SER A 186 13.53 -16.53 15.53
N SER A 187 13.23 -15.82 16.61
CA SER A 187 13.12 -16.36 17.99
C SER A 187 12.11 -17.50 18.07
N TRP A 188 10.91 -17.32 17.48
CA TRP A 188 9.91 -18.39 17.47
C TRP A 188 10.30 -19.56 16.56
N GLY A 189 10.99 -19.29 15.44
CA GLY A 189 11.57 -20.32 14.59
C GLY A 189 12.63 -21.17 15.30
N GLU A 190 13.51 -20.55 16.06
CA GLU A 190 14.53 -21.23 16.87
C GLU A 190 13.91 -22.06 18.00
N LYS A 191 12.90 -21.52 18.70
CA LYS A 191 12.13 -22.27 19.70
C LYS A 191 11.47 -23.51 19.10
N LEU A 192 10.84 -23.36 17.93
CA LEU A 192 10.20 -24.45 17.20
C LEU A 192 11.22 -25.54 16.81
N ASN A 193 12.38 -25.15 16.29
CA ASN A 193 13.43 -26.10 15.90
C ASN A 193 14.04 -26.80 17.11
N THR A 194 14.37 -26.06 18.17
CA THR A 194 14.87 -26.62 19.44
C THR A 194 13.87 -27.62 20.03
N PHE A 195 12.57 -27.31 19.94
CA PHE A 195 11.51 -28.22 20.38
C PHE A 195 11.46 -29.49 19.54
N ARG A 196 11.54 -29.38 18.20
CA ARG A 196 11.59 -30.54 17.29
C ARG A 196 12.81 -31.43 17.55
N GLU A 197 14.00 -30.84 17.67
CA GLU A 197 15.21 -31.59 17.99
C GLU A 197 15.12 -32.29 19.35
N SER A 198 14.53 -31.63 20.35
CA SER A 198 14.29 -32.22 21.67
C SER A 198 13.37 -33.43 21.57
N LEU A 199 12.29 -33.35 20.78
CA LEU A 199 11.39 -34.47 20.53
C LEU A 199 12.09 -35.63 19.82
N GLU A 200 12.92 -35.35 18.82
CA GLU A 200 13.71 -36.37 18.13
C GLU A 200 14.70 -37.07 19.06
N ARG A 201 15.36 -36.33 19.96
CA ARG A 201 16.23 -36.90 20.99
C ARG A 201 15.46 -37.69 22.05
N GLN A 202 14.22 -37.32 22.34
CA GLN A 202 13.36 -38.01 23.31
C GLN A 202 12.74 -39.29 22.72
N ARG A 203 12.49 -39.34 21.40
CA ARG A 203 12.01 -40.55 20.69
C ARG A 203 12.89 -41.77 20.92
N THR A 204 14.19 -41.57 21.11
CA THR A 204 15.16 -42.65 21.37
C THR A 204 15.18 -43.13 22.83
N ARG A 205 14.43 -42.48 23.75
CA ARG A 205 14.41 -42.75 25.20
C ARG A 205 13.14 -43.46 25.70
N GLY A 206 12.69 -44.52 25.01
CA GLY A 206 11.72 -45.48 25.55
C GLY A 206 10.32 -44.92 25.84
N TRP A 207 9.69 -45.32 26.95
CA TRP A 207 8.28 -45.01 27.28
C TRP A 207 8.02 -43.49 27.44
N TRP A 208 8.91 -42.76 28.13
CA TRP A 208 8.75 -41.31 28.31
C TRP A 208 8.80 -40.54 26.99
N GLY A 209 9.61 -41.00 26.03
CA GLY A 209 9.64 -40.49 24.66
C GLY A 209 8.29 -40.61 23.94
N ARG A 210 7.63 -41.79 24.05
CA ARG A 210 6.32 -42.05 23.44
C ARG A 210 5.20 -41.19 24.01
N ILE A 211 5.27 -40.85 25.30
CA ILE A 211 4.29 -39.94 25.92
C ILE A 211 4.47 -38.53 25.37
N GLN A 212 5.71 -38.04 25.27
CA GLN A 212 5.99 -36.68 24.83
C GLN A 212 5.66 -36.47 23.33
N GLU A 213 5.86 -37.49 22.49
CA GLU A 213 5.38 -37.49 21.10
C GLU A 213 3.87 -37.30 20.97
N ARG A 214 3.08 -37.82 21.92
CA ARG A 214 1.61 -37.70 21.88
C ARG A 214 1.14 -36.27 22.10
N TRP A 215 1.90 -35.46 22.83
CA TRP A 215 1.56 -34.06 23.15
C TRP A 215 2.29 -33.06 22.25
N ALA A 216 3.32 -33.49 21.53
CA ALA A 216 4.11 -32.68 20.60
C ALA A 216 3.29 -31.90 19.55
N PRO A 217 2.24 -32.46 18.92
CA PRO A 217 1.48 -31.74 17.90
C PRO A 217 0.83 -30.46 18.43
N GLY A 218 0.36 -30.48 19.69
CA GLY A 218 -0.27 -29.31 20.32
C GLY A 218 0.72 -28.15 20.50
N SER A 219 1.93 -28.45 21.00
CA SER A 219 2.98 -27.44 21.17
C SER A 219 3.53 -26.91 19.84
N ILE A 220 3.73 -27.79 18.84
CA ILE A 220 4.10 -27.37 17.48
C ILE A 220 3.03 -26.44 16.90
N GLY A 221 1.75 -26.76 17.12
CA GLY A 221 0.62 -25.92 16.76
C GLY A 221 0.71 -24.51 17.37
N VAL A 222 0.98 -24.40 18.67
CA VAL A 222 1.16 -23.10 19.35
C VAL A 222 2.32 -22.31 18.77
N PHE A 223 3.51 -22.91 18.65
CA PHE A 223 4.69 -22.22 18.11
C PHE A 223 4.48 -21.75 16.67
N SER A 224 3.88 -22.60 15.84
CA SER A 224 3.57 -22.25 14.45
C SER A 224 2.48 -21.18 14.34
N GLY A 225 1.48 -21.21 15.24
CA GLY A 225 0.42 -20.22 15.33
C GLY A 225 0.93 -18.85 15.72
N GLU A 226 1.83 -18.74 16.70
CA GLU A 226 2.44 -17.47 17.09
C GLU A 226 3.31 -16.87 15.98
N LYS A 227 4.12 -17.70 15.29
CA LYS A 227 4.85 -17.23 14.10
C LYS A 227 3.89 -16.71 13.02
N LYS A 228 2.80 -17.44 12.78
CA LYS A 228 1.79 -17.09 11.78
C LYS A 228 1.11 -15.75 12.09
N LYS A 229 0.80 -15.45 13.36
CA LYS A 229 0.22 -14.16 13.75
C LYS A 229 1.10 -12.97 13.34
N PHE A 230 2.41 -13.06 13.57
CA PHE A 230 3.35 -12.02 13.17
C PHE A 230 3.42 -11.84 11.65
N GLU A 231 3.39 -12.93 10.90
CA GLU A 231 3.32 -12.87 9.43
C GLU A 231 1.98 -12.30 8.95
N ASP A 232 0.91 -12.49 9.72
CA ASP A 232 -0.43 -12.03 9.35
C ASP A 232 -0.59 -10.51 9.43
N GLU A 233 0.03 -9.92 10.43
CA GLU A 233 0.12 -8.47 10.60
C GLU A 233 0.84 -7.77 9.43
N LEU A 234 1.75 -8.45 8.72
CA LEU A 234 2.49 -7.85 7.61
C LEU A 234 1.55 -7.33 6.52
N SER A 235 0.53 -8.12 6.16
CA SER A 235 -0.42 -7.73 5.12
C SER A 235 -1.16 -6.44 5.47
N TYR A 236 -1.59 -6.30 6.73
CA TYR A 236 -2.27 -5.11 7.21
C TYR A 236 -1.34 -3.91 7.32
N LYS A 237 -0.10 -4.10 7.79
CA LYS A 237 0.89 -3.01 7.88
C LYS A 237 1.31 -2.48 6.52
N ILE A 238 1.50 -3.36 5.54
CA ILE A 238 1.78 -2.95 4.16
C ILE A 238 0.59 -2.18 3.59
N ALA A 239 -0.63 -2.70 3.78
CA ALA A 239 -1.84 -2.01 3.33
C ALA A 239 -2.01 -0.64 4.01
N GLN A 240 -1.73 -0.54 5.31
CA GLN A 240 -1.71 0.73 6.05
C GLN A 240 -0.74 1.71 5.40
N LYS A 241 0.49 1.28 5.05
CA LYS A 241 1.47 2.15 4.41
C LYS A 241 1.03 2.61 3.02
N LEU A 242 0.39 1.74 2.24
CA LEU A 242 -0.20 2.10 0.94
C LEU A 242 -1.33 3.12 1.09
N MET A 243 -2.11 3.02 2.18
CA MET A 243 -3.27 3.86 2.46
C MET A 243 -2.92 5.22 3.07
N GLU A 244 -1.99 5.29 4.03
CA GLU A 244 -1.38 6.56 4.52
C GLU A 244 -0.89 7.40 3.37
N LYS A 245 -0.45 6.66 2.36
CA LYS A 245 -0.04 7.25 1.15
C LYS A 245 -1.29 7.89 0.45
N LEU A 246 -2.32 7.13 0.09
CA LEU A 246 -3.39 7.65 -0.79
C LEU A 246 -4.08 8.90 -0.17
N PRO A 247 -4.38 9.97 -0.95
CA PRO A 247 -5.22 11.08 -0.49
C PRO A 247 -6.68 10.63 -0.42
N ILE A 248 -6.97 9.71 0.49
CA ILE A 248 -8.33 9.33 0.81
C ILE A 248 -8.73 10.29 1.93
N SER A 249 -9.66 11.20 1.64
CA SER A 249 -10.18 12.09 2.67
C SER A 249 -10.76 11.25 3.80
N GLN A 250 -10.49 11.66 5.05
CA GLN A 250 -11.07 11.06 6.26
C GLN A 250 -12.61 11.01 6.24
N GLU A 251 -13.26 11.71 5.31
CA GLU A 251 -14.71 11.67 5.07
C GLU A 251 -15.24 10.29 4.61
N TYR A 252 -14.38 9.42 4.07
CA TYR A 252 -14.75 8.02 3.78
C TYR A 252 -14.64 7.10 5.01
N GLU A 253 -14.05 7.56 6.12
CA GLU A 253 -14.06 6.82 7.39
C GLU A 253 -15.42 6.96 8.13
N LEU A 254 -16.31 7.87 7.69
CA LEU A 254 -17.52 8.25 8.44
C LEU A 254 -18.85 8.10 7.69
N THR A 255 -18.88 7.68 6.42
CA THR A 255 -20.13 7.63 5.63
C THR A 255 -20.67 6.23 5.33
N THR A 256 -20.14 5.19 5.95
CA THR A 256 -20.84 3.89 6.03
C THR A 256 -20.69 3.27 7.42
N LEU A 257 -21.33 3.91 8.40
CA LEU A 257 -21.93 3.21 9.55
C LEU A 257 -23.40 2.94 9.23
#